data_AF-A0A1I5M2G5-F1
#
_entry.id   AF-A0A1I5M2G5-F1
#
_cell.length_a   1.000
_cell.length_b   1.000
_cell.length_c   1.000
_cell.angle_alpha   90.00
_cell.angle_beta   90.00
_cell.angle_gamma   90.00
#
_symmetry.space_group_name_H-M   'P 1'
#
loop_
_entity.id
_entity.type
_entity.pdbx_description
1 polymer ?
#
loop_
_entity_poly.entity_id
_entity_poly.type
_entity_poly.pdbx_seq_one_letter_code
_entity_poly.pdbx_strand_id
1 'polypeptide(L)'
;MEWSLATLPPIAVLGVLAVLCPLALFRLVRRTYAGLAIAALLSLTLLLVAGGIAFAWAYAIGGADLAAAFGTAPLATGLMFLGRGLSAALVWGPILALTLFALTRRVEEARGEALKHRELHGNG
;
A
#
# COMPACT_ATOMS: atom_id res chain seq x y z
N MET A 1 0.30 10.30 -28.80
CA MET A 1 0.71 9.50 -27.62
C MET A 1 -0.52 8.69 -27.22
N GLU A 2 -0.73 7.58 -27.92
CA GLU A 2 -1.92 6.74 -27.75
C GLU A 2 -1.72 5.91 -26.48
N TRP A 3 -2.39 6.29 -25.40
CA TRP A 3 -2.46 5.49 -24.20
C TRP A 3 -3.32 4.26 -24.52
N SER A 4 -2.67 3.18 -24.97
CA SER A 4 -3.34 1.91 -25.22
C SER A 4 -4.06 1.48 -23.94
N LEU A 5 -5.37 1.23 -24.02
CA LEU A 5 -6.25 0.83 -22.91
C LEU A 5 -5.72 -0.35 -22.07
N ALA A 6 -4.69 -1.05 -22.55
CA ALA A 6 -3.96 -2.12 -21.87
C ALA A 6 -3.06 -1.69 -20.69
N THR A 7 -2.62 -0.42 -20.58
CA THR A 7 -1.77 0.05 -19.47
C THR A 7 -2.52 0.69 -18.30
N LEU A 8 -3.79 1.03 -18.49
CA LEU A 8 -4.67 1.55 -17.44
C LEU A 8 -4.97 0.56 -16.29
N PRO A 9 -5.18 -0.75 -16.53
CA PRO A 9 -5.57 -1.70 -15.49
C PRO A 9 -4.58 -1.79 -14.31
N PRO A 10 -3.25 -1.97 -14.51
CA PRO A 10 -2.33 -2.14 -13.39
C PRO A 10 -2.22 -0.88 -12.53
N ILE A 11 -2.23 0.31 -13.14
CA ILE A 11 -2.16 1.58 -12.40
C ILE A 11 -3.42 1.81 -11.57
N ALA A 12 -4.60 1.56 -12.15
CA ALA A 12 -5.88 1.68 -11.44
C ALA A 12 -5.98 0.68 -10.28
N VAL A 13 -5.57 -0.57 -10.48
CA VAL A 13 -5.54 -1.60 -9.43
C VAL A 13 -4.62 -1.19 -8.29
N LEU A 14 -3.43 -0.64 -8.59
CA LEU A 14 -2.50 -0.15 -7.57
C LEU A 14 -3.08 1.04 -6.79
N GLY A 15 -3.74 1.97 -7.46
CA GLY A 15 -4.42 3.09 -6.81
C GLY A 15 -5.53 2.64 -5.86
N VAL A 16 -6.36 1.69 -6.29
CA VAL A 16 -7.41 1.09 -5.45
C VAL A 16 -6.80 0.35 -4.26
N LEU A 17 -5.74 -0.42 -4.46
CA LEU A 17 -5.02 -1.12 -3.39
C LEU A 17 -4.40 -0.13 -2.39
N ALA A 18 -3.86 0.99 -2.86
CA ALA A 18 -3.25 2.01 -2.00
C ALA A 18 -4.23 2.62 -1.00
N VAL A 19 -5.53 2.63 -1.33
CA VAL A 19 -6.59 3.13 -0.45
C VAL A 19 -7.22 2.01 0.37
N LEU A 20 -7.60 0.90 -0.28
CA LEU A 20 -8.32 -0.19 0.38
C LEU A 20 -7.45 -0.95 1.38
N CYS A 21 -6.16 -1.13 1.09
CA CYS A 21 -5.26 -1.90 1.93
C CYS A 21 -5.06 -1.28 3.33
N PRO A 22 -4.67 0.00 3.48
CA PRO A 22 -4.53 0.61 4.81
C PRO A 22 -5.85 0.66 5.57
N LEU A 23 -6.98 0.86 4.87
CA LEU A 23 -8.31 0.85 5.51
C LEU A 23 -8.70 -0.53 6.04
N ALA A 24 -8.47 -1.59 5.25
CA ALA A 24 -8.76 -2.96 5.63
C ALA A 24 -7.84 -3.42 6.76
N LEU A 25 -6.53 -3.16 6.64
CA LEU A 25 -5.55 -3.51 7.66
C LEU A 25 -5.81 -2.78 8.97
N PHE A 26 -6.16 -1.49 8.93
CA PHE A 26 -6.48 -0.75 10.14
C PHE A 26 -7.75 -1.25 10.85
N ARG A 27 -8.68 -1.88 10.14
CA ARG A 27 -9.82 -2.57 10.77
C ARG A 27 -9.40 -3.84 11.50
N LEU A 28 -8.40 -4.56 11.00
CA LEU A 28 -7.88 -5.79 11.63
C LEU A 28 -6.92 -5.50 12.79
N VAL A 29 -6.16 -4.42 12.72
CA VAL A 29 -5.15 -4.09 13.73
C VAL A 29 -5.76 -3.24 14.86
N ARG A 30 -5.24 -3.37 16.08
CA ARG A 30 -5.69 -2.58 17.23
C ARG A 30 -5.54 -1.08 16.95
N ARG A 31 -6.50 -0.27 17.41
CA ARG A 31 -6.52 1.21 17.29
C ARG A 31 -5.45 1.86 18.19
N THR A 32 -4.19 1.62 17.89
CA THR A 32 -3.03 2.17 18.61
C THR A 32 -2.02 2.72 17.59
N TYR A 33 -1.12 3.60 18.03
CA TYR A 33 -0.04 4.11 17.17
C TYR A 33 0.85 2.98 16.64
N ALA A 34 1.15 1.97 17.46
CA ALA A 34 1.87 0.77 17.03
C ALA A 34 1.09 0.01 15.95
N GLY A 35 -0.24 -0.10 16.11
CA GLY A 35 -1.09 -0.72 15.11
C GLY A 35 -1.12 0.03 13.78
N LEU A 36 -1.14 1.37 13.84
CA LEU A 36 -1.05 2.23 12.67
C LEU A 36 0.29 2.06 11.94
N ALA A 37 1.40 1.99 12.67
CA ALA A 37 2.73 1.76 12.10
C ALA A 37 2.82 0.40 11.39
N ILE A 38 2.26 -0.66 11.99
CA ILE A 38 2.19 -1.99 11.36
C ILE A 38 1.32 -1.94 10.10
N ALA A 39 0.14 -1.31 10.17
CA ALA A 39 -0.73 -1.16 9.00
C ALA A 39 -0.05 -0.39 7.87
N ALA A 40 0.71 0.66 8.19
CA ALA A 40 1.49 1.42 7.23
C ALA A 40 2.58 0.57 6.55
N LEU A 41 3.36 -0.17 7.35
CA LEU A 41 4.45 -1.02 6.83
C LEU A 41 3.91 -2.17 5.96
N LEU A 42 2.80 -2.79 6.37
CA LEU A 42 2.12 -3.81 5.59
C LEU A 42 1.54 -3.25 4.29
N SER A 43 0.92 -2.07 4.33
CA SER A 43 0.38 -1.42 3.13
C SER A 43 1.49 -1.06 2.14
N LEU A 44 2.64 -0.56 2.63
CA LEU A 44 3.80 -0.26 1.81
C LEU A 44 4.38 -1.52 1.17
N THR A 45 4.57 -2.58 1.96
CA THR A 45 5.05 -3.88 1.48
C THR A 45 4.10 -4.44 0.43
N LEU A 46 2.79 -4.38 0.67
CA LEU A 46 1.79 -4.86 -0.28
C LEU A 46 1.82 -4.06 -1.58
N LEU A 47 1.96 -2.73 -1.51
CA LEU A 47 2.06 -1.90 -2.71
C LEU A 47 3.30 -2.21 -3.54
N LEU A 48 4.42 -2.46 -2.87
CA LEU A 48 5.69 -2.77 -3.51
C LEU A 48 5.62 -4.12 -4.24
N VAL A 49 5.06 -5.14 -3.58
CA VAL A 49 4.85 -6.47 -4.17
C VAL A 49 3.81 -6.42 -5.29
N ALA A 50 2.66 -5.77 -5.06
CA ALA A 50 1.61 -5.62 -6.06
C ALA A 50 2.11 -4.84 -7.28
N GLY A 51 2.92 -3.80 -7.07
CA GLY A 51 3.56 -3.04 -8.15
C GLY A 51 4.47 -3.93 -8.98
N GLY A 52 5.35 -4.70 -8.34
CA GLY A 52 6.21 -5.67 -9.02
C GLY A 52 5.42 -6.68 -9.85
N ILE A 53 4.37 -7.29 -9.27
CA ILE A 53 3.51 -8.27 -9.95
C ILE A 53 2.75 -7.63 -11.12
N ALA A 54 2.17 -6.45 -10.92
CA ALA A 54 1.39 -5.77 -11.95
C ALA A 54 2.27 -5.38 -13.16
N PHE A 55 3.49 -4.92 -12.92
CA PHE A 55 4.45 -4.64 -13.98
C PHE A 55 4.99 -5.92 -14.64
N ALA A 56 5.26 -6.99 -13.87
CA ALA A 56 5.65 -8.28 -14.42
C ALA A 56 4.55 -8.85 -15.32
N TRP A 57 3.30 -8.77 -14.91
CA TRP A 57 2.17 -9.21 -15.71
C TRP A 57 1.99 -8.38 -16.98
N ALA A 58 2.13 -7.05 -16.89
CA ALA A 58 2.11 -6.17 -18.06
C ALA A 58 3.23 -6.51 -19.07
N TYR A 59 4.43 -6.85 -18.58
CA TYR A 59 5.53 -7.32 -19.42
C TYR A 59 5.23 -8.67 -20.09
N ALA A 60 4.62 -9.61 -19.37
CA ALA A 60 4.23 -10.91 -19.91
C ALA A 60 3.22 -10.77 -21.06
N ILE A 61 2.20 -9.91 -20.87
CA ILE A 61 1.19 -9.64 -21.91
C ILE A 61 1.82 -8.94 -23.12
N GLY A 62 2.84 -8.11 -22.90
CA GLY A 62 3.63 -7.47 -23.96
C GLY A 62 4.52 -8.42 -24.77
N GLY A 63 4.48 -9.73 -24.50
CA GLY A 63 5.25 -10.74 -25.22
C GLY A 63 6.67 -10.94 -24.70
N ALA A 64 7.03 -10.36 -23.55
CA ALA A 64 8.33 -10.59 -22.93
C ALA A 64 8.35 -11.95 -22.24
N ASP A 65 9.35 -12.77 -22.56
CA ASP A 65 9.57 -14.06 -21.91
C ASP A 65 10.25 -13.87 -20.54
N LEU A 66 9.44 -13.63 -19.52
CA LEU A 66 9.90 -13.46 -18.14
C LEU A 66 10.60 -14.71 -17.61
N ALA A 67 10.22 -15.91 -18.06
CA ALA A 67 10.85 -17.15 -17.61
C ALA A 67 12.30 -17.22 -18.10
N ALA A 68 12.55 -16.81 -19.36
CA ALA A 68 13.90 -16.69 -19.90
C ALA A 68 14.73 -15.59 -19.20
N ALA A 69 14.12 -14.46 -18.85
CA ALA A 69 14.79 -13.37 -18.13
C ALA A 69 15.21 -13.79 -16.70
N PHE A 70 14.35 -14.50 -15.98
CA PHE A 70 14.69 -15.06 -14.67
C PHE A 70 15.70 -16.21 -14.76
N GLY A 71 15.69 -17.01 -15.83
CA GLY A 71 16.67 -18.07 -16.05
C GLY A 71 18.08 -17.57 -16.35
N THR A 72 18.21 -16.41 -16.99
CA THR A 72 19.50 -15.83 -17.39
C THR A 72 20.10 -14.89 -16.34
N ALA A 73 19.27 -14.04 -15.72
CA ALA A 73 19.73 -13.07 -14.74
C ALA A 73 18.68 -12.85 -13.63
N PRO A 74 18.52 -13.80 -12.70
CA PRO A 74 17.45 -13.74 -11.69
C PRO A 74 17.58 -12.54 -10.76
N LEU A 75 18.81 -12.20 -10.34
CA LEU A 75 19.04 -11.09 -9.41
C LEU A 75 18.76 -9.73 -10.06
N ALA A 76 19.26 -9.51 -11.30
CA ALA A 76 19.04 -8.27 -12.04
C ALA A 76 17.56 -8.06 -12.38
N THR A 77 16.88 -9.13 -12.78
CA THR A 77 15.44 -9.13 -13.06
C THR A 77 14.63 -8.82 -11.80
N GLY A 78 14.98 -9.44 -10.67
CA GLY A 78 14.37 -9.14 -9.38
C GLY A 78 14.53 -7.69 -8.95
N LEU A 79 15.75 -7.14 -9.05
CA LEU A 79 16.03 -5.74 -8.72
C LEU A 79 15.31 -4.76 -9.65
N MET A 80 15.16 -5.09 -10.94
CA MET A 80 14.39 -4.28 -11.90
C MET A 80 12.91 -4.19 -11.48
N PHE A 81 12.28 -5.32 -11.15
CA PHE A 81 10.88 -5.32 -10.69
C PHE A 81 10.73 -4.66 -9.32
N LEU A 82 11.72 -4.79 -8.44
CA LEU A 82 11.76 -4.08 -7.16
C LEU A 82 11.79 -2.56 -7.39
N GLY A 83 12.62 -2.08 -8.32
CA GLY A 83 12.69 -0.67 -8.69
C GLY A 83 11.38 -0.14 -9.30
N ARG A 84 10.68 -0.96 -10.07
CA ARG A 84 9.32 -0.65 -10.58
C ARG A 84 8.30 -0.57 -9.44
N GLY A 85 8.35 -1.50 -8.49
CA GLY A 85 7.53 -1.47 -7.28
C GLY A 85 7.79 -0.23 -6.42
N LEU A 86 9.05 0.17 -6.27
CA LEU A 86 9.43 1.40 -5.56
C LEU A 86 8.91 2.65 -6.27
N SER A 87 9.01 2.70 -7.60
CA SER A 87 8.47 3.80 -8.40
C SER A 87 6.95 3.92 -8.22
N ALA A 88 6.23 2.79 -8.22
CA ALA A 88 4.81 2.77 -7.92
C ALA A 88 4.50 3.23 -6.49
N ALA A 89 5.28 2.78 -5.50
CA ALA A 89 5.16 3.22 -4.11
C ALA A 89 5.42 4.72 -3.94
N LEU A 90 6.35 5.32 -4.71
CA LEU A 90 6.59 6.76 -4.71
C LEU A 90 5.42 7.54 -5.30
N VAL A 91 4.83 7.05 -6.40
CA VAL A 91 3.68 7.68 -7.06
C VAL A 91 2.45 7.67 -6.14
N TRP A 92 2.18 6.53 -5.48
CA TRP A 92 1.02 6.35 -4.61
C TRP A 92 1.29 6.69 -3.14
N GLY A 93 2.54 6.96 -2.79
CA GLY A 93 3.00 7.26 -1.43
C GLY A 93 2.27 8.43 -0.78
N PRO A 94 2.06 9.57 -1.47
CA PRO A 94 1.28 10.69 -0.92
C PRO A 94 -0.16 10.31 -0.56
N ILE A 95 -0.81 9.48 -1.38
CA ILE A 95 -2.20 9.01 -1.14
C ILE A 95 -2.22 8.07 0.08
N LEU A 96 -1.25 7.17 0.17
CA LEU A 96 -1.07 6.30 1.32
C LEU A 96 -0.82 7.12 2.59
N ALA A 97 0.02 8.15 2.53
CA ALA A 97 0.29 9.07 3.64
C ALA A 97 -0.96 9.86 4.07
N LEU A 98 -1.75 10.40 3.13
CA LEU A 98 -3.01 11.07 3.44
C LEU A 98 -4.02 10.12 4.11
N THR A 99 -4.10 8.88 3.62
CA THR A 99 -4.98 7.86 4.20
C THR A 99 -4.55 7.51 5.62
N LEU A 100 -3.25 7.32 5.85
CA LEU A 100 -2.71 7.09 7.19
C LEU A 100 -2.96 8.28 8.11
N PHE A 101 -2.76 9.52 7.64
CA PHE A 101 -3.01 10.73 8.41
C PHE A 101 -4.47 10.84 8.87
N ALA A 102 -5.42 10.53 7.98
CA ALA A 102 -6.84 10.48 8.33
C ALA A 102 -7.14 9.41 9.39
N LEU A 103 -6.45 8.27 9.34
CA LEU A 103 -6.56 7.21 10.35
C LEU A 103 -5.95 7.61 11.70
N THR A 104 -4.84 8.35 11.72
CA THR A 104 -4.21 8.86 12.95
C THR A 104 -5.18 9.76 13.71
N ARG A 105 -5.87 10.67 13.01
CA ARG A 105 -6.88 11.56 13.62
C ARG A 105 -7.99 10.77 14.32
N ARG A 106 -8.47 9.68 13.71
CA ARG A 106 -9.48 8.80 14.32
C ARG A 106 -9.00 8.12 15.60
N VAL A 107 -7.72 7.79 15.71
CA VAL A 107 -7.14 7.22 16.93
C VAL A 107 -7.11 8.28 18.04
N GLU A 108 -6.76 9.52 17.70
CA GLU A 108 -6.73 10.63 18.65
C GLU A 108 -8.12 11.00 19.15
N GLU A 109 -9.12 11.07 18.25
CA GLU A 109 -10.52 11.28 18.61
C GLU A 109 -11.01 10.19 19.58
N ALA A 110 -10.77 8.92 19.27
CA ALA A 110 -11.17 7.80 20.13
C ALA A 110 -10.47 7.82 21.50
N ARG A 111 -9.20 8.26 21.56
CA ARG A 111 -8.50 8.46 22.83
C ARG A 111 -9.09 9.61 23.65
N GLY A 112 -9.45 10.71 23.00
CA GLY A 112 -10.08 11.87 23.65
C GLY A 112 -11.43 11.52 24.27
N GLU A 113 -12.26 10.75 23.57
CA GLU A 113 -13.54 10.25 24.10
C GLU A 113 -13.35 9.32 25.30
N ALA A 114 -12.37 8.41 25.24
CA ALA A 114 -12.07 7.50 26.34
C ALA A 114 -11.61 8.22 27.61
N LEU A 115 -10.82 9.30 27.48
CA LEU A 115 -10.38 10.12 28.61
C LEU A 115 -11.53 10.87 29.26
N LYS A 116 -12.39 11.53 28.46
CA LYS A 116 -13.58 12.23 28.95
C LYS A 116 -14.51 11.30 29.74
N HIS A 117 -14.76 10.09 29.23
CA HIS A 117 -15.59 9.10 29.92
C HIS A 117 -14.98 8.69 31.27
N ARG A 118 -13.65 8.59 31.36
CA ARG A 118 -12.96 8.24 32.62
C ARG A 118 -13.03 9.36 33.66
N GLU A 119 -12.93 10.62 33.25
CA GLU A 119 -13.08 11.78 34.15
C GLU A 119 -14.49 11.89 34.73
N LEU A 120 -15.52 11.60 33.93
CA LEU A 120 -16.92 11.65 34.36
C LEU A 120 -17.29 10.54 35.35
N HIS A 121 -16.66 9.37 35.26
CA HIS A 121 -16.98 8.21 36.12
C HIS A 121 -15.95 7.92 37.21
N GLY A 122 -14.76 8.54 37.18
CA GLY A 122 -13.69 8.34 38.15
C GLY A 122 -13.69 9.31 39.35
N ASN A 123 -14.60 10.29 39.36
CA ASN A 123 -14.72 11.30 40.42
C ASN A 123 -15.91 11.06 41.38
N GLY A 124 -16.44 9.82 41.44
CA GLY A 124 -17.41 9.39 42.45
C GLY A 124 -16.77 8.46 43.45
#